data_AF-A0A935Z3E5-F1
#
_entry.id   AF-A0A935Z3E5-F1
#
_cell.length_a   1.000
_cell.length_b   1.000
_cell.length_c   1.000
_cell.angle_alpha   90.00
_cell.angle_beta   90.00
_cell.angle_gamma   90.00
#
_symmetry.space_group_name_H-M   'P 1'
#
loop_
_entity.id
_entity.type
_entity.pdbx_description
1 polymer ?
#
loop_
_entity_poly.entity_id
_entity_poly.type
_entity_poly.pdbx_seq_one_letter_code
_entity_poly.pdbx_strand_id
1 'polypeptide(L)'
;MYLIKNFKIRLLIKGISFAILCLAIKANAECDTALQRSSLMLTKIIDDLNKTYTWTGGGGISEIVEVASGEYQVSLPQEERVDQFQYQLEINKKCEVIIVKKEYAVKSFKR
;
A
#
# COMPACT_ATOMS: atom_id res chain seq x y z
N MET A 1 6.11 -20.18 -25.44
CA MET A 1 4.73 -20.06 -25.97
C MET A 1 3.80 -20.76 -24.99
N TYR A 2 3.37 -20.06 -23.93
CA TYR A 2 2.60 -20.69 -22.85
C TYR A 2 1.09 -20.61 -23.14
N LEU A 3 0.45 -21.78 -23.08
CA LEU A 3 -0.96 -22.05 -23.33
C LEU A 3 -1.87 -21.32 -22.33
N ILE A 4 -2.65 -20.35 -22.83
CA ILE A 4 -3.80 -19.81 -22.12
C ILE A 4 -4.94 -20.83 -22.25
N LYS A 5 -5.19 -21.63 -21.20
CA LYS A 5 -6.36 -22.50 -21.14
C LYS A 5 -7.61 -21.65 -20.89
N ASN A 6 -8.45 -21.58 -21.93
CA ASN A 6 -9.79 -20.96 -21.94
C ASN A 6 -10.65 -21.39 -20.74
N PHE A 7 -10.91 -20.47 -19.80
CA PHE A 7 -11.88 -20.66 -18.72
C PHE A 7 -13.22 -20.05 -19.17
N LYS A 8 -14.08 -20.89 -19.75
CA LYS A 8 -15.40 -20.51 -20.27
C LYS A 8 -16.39 -20.37 -19.12
N ILE A 9 -16.53 -19.17 -18.55
CA ILE A 9 -17.52 -18.88 -17.51
C ILE A 9 -18.89 -18.67 -18.19
N ARG A 10 -19.77 -19.68 -18.07
CA ARG A 10 -21.18 -19.58 -18.44
C ARG A 10 -21.90 -18.80 -17.32
N LEU A 11 -22.04 -17.49 -17.47
CA LEU A 11 -22.80 -16.64 -16.57
C LEU A 11 -24.31 -16.85 -16.84
N LEU A 12 -25.00 -17.55 -15.94
CA LEU A 12 -26.44 -17.70 -15.95
C LEU A 12 -26.95 -17.58 -14.51
N ILE A 13 -26.95 -16.37 -13.95
CA ILE A 13 -27.66 -16.08 -12.70
C ILE A 13 -28.33 -14.71 -12.85
N LYS A 14 -29.66 -14.74 -12.93
CA LYS A 14 -30.56 -13.59 -12.88
C LYS A 14 -30.44 -12.94 -11.48
N GLY A 15 -30.21 -11.64 -11.41
CA GLY A 15 -30.58 -10.83 -10.23
C GLY A 15 -29.53 -10.61 -9.12
N ILE A 16 -28.23 -10.62 -9.42
CA ILE A 16 -27.21 -10.20 -8.44
C ILE A 16 -26.89 -8.71 -8.66
N SER A 17 -27.12 -7.91 -7.62
CA SER A 17 -26.80 -6.48 -7.54
C SER A 17 -25.40 -6.17 -8.11
N PHE A 18 -25.32 -5.18 -8.99
CA PHE A 18 -24.11 -4.74 -9.70
C PHE A 18 -22.94 -4.35 -8.76
N ALA A 19 -23.19 -4.22 -7.45
CA ALA A 19 -22.19 -3.98 -6.42
C ALA A 19 -21.21 -5.15 -6.18
N ILE A 20 -21.60 -6.40 -6.49
CA ILE A 20 -20.78 -7.58 -6.16
C ILE A 20 -19.72 -7.87 -7.25
N LEU A 21 -19.80 -7.25 -8.43
CA LEU A 21 -18.80 -7.44 -9.49
C LEU A 21 -17.52 -6.60 -9.27
N CYS A 22 -17.52 -5.65 -8.33
CA CYS A 22 -16.33 -4.84 -8.02
C CYS A 22 -15.32 -5.58 -7.11
N LEU A 23 -15.70 -6.71 -6.51
CA LEU A 23 -14.85 -7.44 -5.58
C LEU A 23 -14.06 -8.55 -6.28
N ALA A 24 -12.75 -8.37 -6.22
CA ALA A 24 -11.72 -9.40 -6.34
C ALA A 24 -11.27 -9.81 -7.74
N ILE A 25 -10.77 -8.84 -8.51
CA ILE A 25 -9.51 -9.08 -9.23
C ILE A 25 -8.39 -8.60 -8.30
N LYS A 26 -8.09 -9.39 -7.26
CA LYS A 26 -6.80 -9.27 -6.58
C LYS A 26 -5.78 -9.78 -7.59
N ALA A 27 -5.09 -8.88 -8.27
CA ALA A 27 -3.96 -9.24 -9.10
C ALA A 27 -3.01 -10.10 -8.25
N ASN A 28 -2.61 -11.27 -8.75
CA ASN A 28 -1.51 -12.00 -8.17
C ASN A 28 -0.32 -11.03 -8.12
N ALA A 29 0.09 -10.67 -6.91
CA ALA A 29 1.21 -9.78 -6.69
C ALA A 29 2.49 -10.53 -7.08
N GLU A 30 2.90 -10.43 -8.34
CA GLU A 30 4.24 -10.85 -8.75
C GLU A 30 5.25 -9.91 -8.09
N CYS A 31 6.26 -10.46 -7.42
CA CYS A 31 7.31 -9.70 -6.73
C CYS A 31 8.72 -10.06 -7.23
N ASP A 32 8.81 -10.46 -8.50
CA ASP A 32 10.06 -10.95 -9.10
C ASP A 32 11.04 -9.80 -9.38
N THR A 33 10.52 -8.60 -9.66
CA THR A 33 11.33 -7.40 -9.92
C THR A 33 11.39 -6.48 -8.70
N ALA A 34 12.47 -5.69 -8.59
CA ALA A 34 12.62 -4.70 -7.52
C ALA A 34 11.48 -3.67 -7.51
N LEU A 35 11.07 -3.20 -8.71
CA LEU A 35 10.00 -2.21 -8.84
C LEU A 35 8.65 -2.76 -8.36
N GLN A 36 8.34 -4.02 -8.65
CA GLN A 36 7.13 -4.67 -8.13
C GLN A 36 7.17 -4.79 -6.60
N ARG A 37 8.31 -5.15 -6.01
CA ARG A 37 8.48 -5.22 -4.55
C ARG A 37 8.23 -3.87 -3.89
N SER A 38 8.84 -2.80 -4.40
CA SER A 38 8.62 -1.46 -3.90
C SER A 38 7.15 -1.04 -4.05
N SER A 39 6.52 -1.32 -5.19
CA SER A 39 5.09 -1.01 -5.39
C SER A 39 4.17 -1.70 -4.36
N LEU A 40 4.43 -2.97 -4.06
CA LEU A 40 3.68 -3.72 -3.04
C LEU A 40 3.89 -3.13 -1.64
N MET A 41 5.13 -2.81 -1.30
CA MET A 41 5.48 -2.17 -0.03
C MET A 41 4.80 -0.82 0.12
N LEU A 42 4.87 0.04 -0.89
CA LEU A 42 4.22 1.35 -0.91
C LEU A 42 2.70 1.24 -0.79
N THR A 43 2.09 0.30 -1.52
CA THR A 43 0.64 0.04 -1.42
C THR A 43 0.27 -0.36 0.00
N LYS A 44 1.07 -1.21 0.64
CA LYS A 44 0.85 -1.63 2.04
C LYS A 44 0.95 -0.47 3.02
N ILE A 45 1.93 0.42 2.83
CA ILE A 45 2.08 1.65 3.62
C ILE A 45 0.85 2.54 3.45
N ILE A 46 0.41 2.79 2.22
CA ILE A 46 -0.74 3.64 1.93
C ILE A 46 -2.02 3.05 2.54
N ASP A 47 -2.23 1.74 2.41
CA ASP A 47 -3.35 1.04 3.02
C ASP A 47 -3.36 1.14 4.55
N ASP A 48 -2.19 1.08 5.18
CA ASP A 48 -2.04 1.27 6.62
C ASP A 48 -2.33 2.71 7.04
N LEU A 49 -1.78 3.70 6.33
CA LEU A 49 -2.03 5.11 6.60
C LEU A 49 -3.50 5.48 6.41
N ASN A 50 -4.16 5.00 5.35
CA ASN A 50 -5.60 5.20 5.14
C ASN A 50 -6.46 4.67 6.29
N LYS A 51 -6.01 3.62 6.99
CA LYS A 51 -6.73 3.03 8.13
C LYS A 51 -6.39 3.67 9.46
N THR A 52 -5.15 4.13 9.63
CA THR A 52 -4.60 4.50 10.93
C THR A 52 -4.39 6.00 11.10
N TYR A 53 -4.21 6.75 10.02
CA TYR A 53 -4.00 8.19 10.06
C TYR A 53 -5.34 8.91 10.02
N THR A 54 -5.72 9.54 11.13
CA THR A 54 -7.02 10.19 11.30
C THR A 54 -6.97 11.71 11.16
N TRP A 55 -5.79 12.30 10.98
CA TRP A 55 -5.65 13.75 10.92
C TRP A 55 -6.07 14.27 9.55
N THR A 56 -7.02 15.21 9.53
CA THR A 56 -7.62 15.76 8.30
C THR A 56 -7.10 17.16 7.98
N GLY A 57 -5.80 17.39 8.15
CA GLY A 57 -5.18 18.65 7.72
C GLY A 57 -4.86 18.62 6.22
N GLY A 58 -4.65 19.81 5.63
CA GLY A 58 -4.61 19.97 4.17
C GLY A 58 -3.40 19.35 3.46
N GLY A 59 -2.38 18.89 4.19
CA GLY A 59 -1.20 18.27 3.58
C GLY A 59 -1.35 16.75 3.47
N GLY A 60 -1.38 16.26 2.23
CA GLY A 60 -1.26 14.83 1.93
C GLY A 60 0.16 14.32 2.13
N ILE A 61 0.47 13.16 1.54
CA ILE A 61 1.84 12.64 1.54
C ILE A 61 2.72 13.56 0.67
N SER A 62 3.77 14.12 1.27
CA SER A 62 4.76 14.92 0.53
C SER A 62 5.92 14.09 -0.01
N GLU A 63 6.30 13.05 0.73
CA GLU A 63 7.50 12.29 0.46
C GLU A 63 7.37 10.87 1.00
N ILE A 64 7.85 9.90 0.22
CA ILE A 64 8.12 8.53 0.66
C ILE A 64 9.52 8.17 0.16
N VAL A 65 10.43 7.85 1.08
CA VAL A 65 11.83 7.51 0.77
C VAL A 65 12.18 6.17 1.38
N GLU A 66 12.82 5.30 0.60
CA GLU A 66 13.47 4.10 1.13
C GLU A 66 14.83 4.49 1.73
N VAL A 67 14.96 4.39 3.05
CA VAL A 67 16.18 4.79 3.79
C VAL A 67 17.19 3.64 3.90
N ALA A 68 16.68 2.41 3.93
CA ALA A 68 17.43 1.17 3.84
C ALA A 68 16.52 0.10 3.22
N SER A 69 17.07 -1.06 2.87
CA SER A 69 16.27 -2.11 2.22
C SER A 69 15.08 -2.52 3.08
N GLY A 70 13.87 -2.27 2.58
CA GLY A 70 12.62 -2.54 3.32
C GLY A 70 12.29 -1.53 4.43
N GLU A 71 13.09 -0.48 4.60
CA GLU A 71 12.83 0.61 5.54
C GLU A 71 12.40 1.88 4.79
N TYR A 72 11.20 2.36 5.09
CA TYR A 72 10.61 3.52 4.43
C TYR A 72 10.29 4.63 5.42
N GLN A 73 10.67 5.85 5.05
CA GLN A 73 10.23 7.06 5.73
C GLN A 73 9.13 7.73 4.92
N VAL A 74 8.02 8.07 5.58
CA VAL A 74 6.88 8.76 4.98
C VAL A 74 6.67 10.08 5.71
N SER A 75 6.59 11.18 4.96
CA SER A 75 6.40 12.53 5.51
C SER A 75 5.04 13.10 5.11
N LEU A 76 4.21 13.42 6.10
CA LEU A 76 2.91 14.08 5.96
C LEU A 76 3.00 15.47 6.58
N PRO A 77 3.23 16.53 5.79
CA PRO A 77 3.21 17.89 6.28
C PRO A 77 1.79 18.26 6.71
N GLN A 78 1.73 18.98 7.81
CA GLN A 78 0.57 19.70 8.31
C GLN A 78 1.01 21.15 8.51
N GLU A 79 0.08 22.07 8.72
CA GLU A 79 0.32 23.52 8.73
C GLU A 79 1.62 23.91 9.45
N GLU A 80 1.77 23.53 10.72
CA GLU A 80 2.92 23.91 11.57
C GLU A 80 3.78 22.72 12.02
N ARG A 81 3.56 21.53 11.43
CA ARG A 81 4.28 20.31 11.82
C ARG A 81 4.39 19.32 10.67
N VAL A 82 5.36 18.42 10.73
CA VAL A 82 5.47 17.28 9.82
C VAL A 82 5.36 16.02 10.63
N ASP A 83 4.35 15.23 10.31
CA ASP A 83 4.15 13.89 10.84
C ASP A 83 5.01 12.93 10.01
N GLN A 84 5.99 12.28 10.65
CA GLN A 84 6.90 11.36 10.01
C GLN A 84 6.65 9.94 10.52
N PHE A 85 6.51 9.00 9.58
CA PHE A 85 6.39 7.58 9.88
C PHE A 85 7.60 6.85 9.36
N GLN A 86 8.18 5.97 10.18
CA GLN A 86 9.21 5.04 9.75
C GLN A 86 8.62 3.63 9.76
N TYR A 87 8.62 2.99 8.59
CA TYR A 87 8.12 1.65 8.37
C TYR A 87 9.29 0.71 8.13
N GLN A 88 9.25 -0.45 8.77
CA GLN A 88 10.09 -1.58 8.43
C GLN A 88 9.20 -2.69 7.89
N LEU A 89 9.48 -3.13 6.67
CA LEU A 89 8.66 -4.04 5.89
C LEU A 89 9.47 -5.26 5.48
N GLU A 90 8.81 -6.41 5.49
CA GLU A 90 9.37 -7.65 4.95
C GLU A 90 8.44 -8.22 3.89
N ILE A 91 9.03 -8.79 2.84
CA ILE A 91 8.31 -9.53 1.81
C ILE A 91 8.60 -11.01 2.01
N ASN A 92 7.54 -11.80 2.15
CA ASN A 92 7.66 -13.25 2.24
C ASN A 92 7.78 -13.91 0.85
N LYS A 93 8.03 -15.23 0.83
CA LYS A 93 8.11 -16.01 -0.42
C LYS A 93 6.82 -16.07 -1.23
N LYS A 94 5.70 -15.59 -0.67
CA LYS A 94 4.40 -15.48 -1.32
C LYS A 94 4.09 -14.07 -1.80
N CYS A 95 5.08 -13.17 -1.80
CA CYS A 95 4.94 -11.76 -2.16
C CYS A 95 3.96 -10.98 -1.26
N GLU A 96 3.74 -11.45 -0.04
CA GLU A 96 2.93 -10.73 0.95
C GLU A 96 3.84 -9.82 1.76
N VAL A 97 3.43 -8.55 1.87
CA VAL A 97 4.16 -7.54 2.64
C VAL A 97 3.66 -7.52 4.08
N ILE A 98 4.59 -7.66 5.01
CA ILE A 98 4.34 -7.61 6.45
C ILE A 98 4.99 -6.35 7.00
N ILE A 99 4.25 -5.60 7.81
CA ILE A 99 4.80 -4.48 8.59
C ILE A 99 5.42 -5.09 9.85
N VAL A 100 6.75 -5.07 9.92
CA VAL A 100 7.52 -5.56 11.06
C VAL A 100 7.53 -4.51 12.17
N LYS A 101 7.75 -3.25 11.78
CA LYS A 101 7.84 -2.13 12.72
C LYS A 101 7.22 -0.88 12.10
N LYS A 102 6.62 -0.07 12.97
CA LYS A 102 6.13 1.26 12.66
C LYS A 102 6.50 2.20 13.79
N GLU A 103 7.23 3.26 13.48
CA GLU A 103 7.54 4.35 14.40
C GLU A 103 6.91 5.65 13.92
N TYR A 104 6.56 6.51 14.86
CA TYR A 104 5.94 7.80 14.61
C TYR A 104 6.74 8.90 15.29
N ALA A 105 7.05 9.95 14.54
CA ALA A 105 7.72 11.14 15.02
C ALA A 105 7.01 12.39 14.50
N VAL A 106 7.03 13.45 15.29
CA VAL A 106 6.50 14.76 14.90
C VAL A 106 7.64 15.77 14.91
N LYS A 107 7.84 16.44 13.78
CA LYS A 107 8.74 17.59 13.69
C LYS A 107 7.89 18.85 13.66
N SER A 108 7.91 19.61 14.75
CA SER A 108 7.28 20.93 14.80
C SER A 108 8.28 21.98 14.33
N PHE A 109 7.85 22.85 13.42
CA PHE A 109 8.64 24.03 13.05
C PHE A 109 8.26 25.16 13.99
N LYS A 110 9.12 25.46 14.97
CA LYS A 110 9.00 26.73 15.71
C LYS A 110 9.41 27.85 14.77
N ARG A 111 8.52 28.81 14.59
CA ARG A 111 8.78 30.04 13.84
C ARG A 111 9.65 31.00 14.65
#